data_AF-A0A0X8G4Q3-F1
#
_entry.id   AF-A0A0X8G4Q3-F1
#
_cell.length_a   1.000
_cell.length_b   1.000
_cell.length_c   1.000
_cell.angle_alpha   90.00
_cell.angle_beta   90.00
_cell.angle_gamma   90.00
#
_symmetry.space_group_name_H-M   'P 1'
#
loop_
_entity.id
_entity.type
_entity.pdbx_description
1 polymer ?
#
loop_
_entity_poly.entity_id
_entity_poly.type
_entity_poly.pdbx_seq_one_letter_code
_entity_poly.pdbx_strand_id
1 'polypeptide(L)'
;MLFKKDSKLLSLLALSLFMLSAIYGLLLRWNFTFSLPFVNYHHFLQSHSHVAFLGWGYLATIGVLLSNFVAVNAKQKKIYKTVILIIVVAISLMLISFPLGGYKLFSIVLLSVFGLASYVLSYRLLKDIKGNSVAVKLIKYGIYYYILSSLATWFLAGVVVTQGKTDLYHNTIYFYLHFLYNGYFVFVLFGFLFKIFEKQKITISKKLQENFFIYLNVACIPAYALSILWSGVSSVYYIIGFAASILQLFSLFFLIKIVRQAIPQLKWNSISKLLLNFALIAYSLKICIQIASAFPYIVKKSLALKPFFIIGYLHLFTLAFMSVLLFLILDKLKIVMLKNNISKIGIIIFLIGVFTTEVILFLQGYLLFKGLSPIVNYNLLLLIFSAAMVIGLLMLFVNRFRNQE
;
A
#
# COMPACT_ATOMS: atom_id res chain seq x y z
N MET A 1 29.23 2.79 -6.03
CA MET A 1 29.11 3.34 -4.66
C MET A 1 28.04 4.42 -4.53
N LEU A 2 28.01 5.43 -5.42
CA LEU A 2 27.02 6.54 -5.43
C LEU A 2 25.54 6.10 -5.39
N PHE A 3 25.10 5.16 -6.23
CA PHE A 3 23.67 4.80 -6.29
C PHE A 3 23.15 3.90 -5.17
N LYS A 4 24.04 3.24 -4.40
CA LYS A 4 23.64 2.59 -3.14
C LYS A 4 23.34 3.64 -2.07
N LYS A 5 23.99 4.81 -2.18
CA LYS A 5 23.69 6.03 -1.40
C LYS A 5 22.36 6.62 -1.83
N ASP A 6 22.07 6.69 -3.13
CA ASP A 6 20.81 7.26 -3.65
C ASP A 6 19.56 6.42 -3.29
N SER A 7 19.64 5.08 -3.36
CA SER A 7 18.52 4.22 -2.92
C SER A 7 18.29 4.29 -1.40
N LYS A 8 19.36 4.47 -0.62
CA LYS A 8 19.27 4.70 0.83
C LYS A 8 18.65 6.07 1.14
N LEU A 9 19.01 7.10 0.39
CA LEU A 9 18.41 8.43 0.51
C LEU A 9 16.91 8.40 0.17
N LEU A 10 16.53 7.78 -0.94
CA LEU A 10 15.12 7.71 -1.35
C LEU A 10 14.26 6.97 -0.33
N SER A 11 14.78 5.86 0.21
CA SER A 11 14.09 5.11 1.27
C SER A 11 14.12 5.84 2.63
N LEU A 12 15.07 6.74 2.88
CA LEU A 12 15.03 7.61 4.06
C LEU A 12 13.93 8.66 3.90
N LEU A 13 13.89 9.34 2.75
CA LEU A 13 12.83 10.29 2.41
C LEU A 13 11.44 9.64 2.48
N ALA A 14 11.30 8.44 1.93
CA ALA A 14 10.04 7.68 2.01
C ALA A 14 9.64 7.40 3.46
N LEU A 15 10.60 7.00 4.31
CA LEU A 15 10.34 6.76 5.73
C LEU A 15 9.99 8.05 6.49
N SER A 16 10.64 9.18 6.16
CA SER A 16 10.28 10.49 6.71
C SER A 16 8.85 10.87 6.33
N LEU A 17 8.47 10.69 5.07
CA LEU A 17 7.12 10.95 4.58
C LEU A 17 6.10 9.99 5.21
N PHE A 18 6.47 8.73 5.45
CA PHE A 18 5.62 7.79 6.18
C PHE A 18 5.38 8.28 7.62
N MET A 19 6.45 8.70 8.30
CA MET A 19 6.38 9.22 9.66
C MET A 19 5.45 10.45 9.75
N LEU A 20 5.61 11.41 8.84
CA LEU A 20 4.77 12.61 8.77
C LEU A 20 3.31 12.27 8.43
N SER A 21 3.09 11.34 7.50
CA SER A 21 1.76 10.83 7.19
C SER A 21 1.12 10.14 8.40
N ALA A 22 1.88 9.35 9.17
CA ALA A 22 1.39 8.69 10.38
C ALA A 22 1.03 9.71 11.47
N ILE A 23 1.78 10.81 11.60
CA ILE A 23 1.44 11.93 12.50
C ILE A 23 0.11 12.57 12.07
N TYR A 24 -0.12 12.78 10.77
CA TYR A 24 -1.42 13.27 10.30
C TYR A 24 -2.54 12.26 10.57
N GLY A 25 -2.28 10.96 10.43
CA GLY A 25 -3.23 9.92 10.83
C GLY A 25 -3.58 9.99 12.32
N LEU A 26 -2.56 10.19 13.17
CA LEU A 26 -2.74 10.37 14.61
C LEU A 26 -3.52 11.64 14.94
N LEU A 27 -3.24 12.76 14.26
CA LEU A 27 -3.96 14.02 14.42
C LEU A 27 -5.45 13.86 14.03
N LEU A 28 -5.74 13.13 12.96
CA LEU A 28 -7.12 12.84 12.56
C LEU A 28 -7.84 12.00 13.63
N ARG A 29 -7.17 11.00 14.24
CA ARG A 29 -7.72 10.24 15.36
C ARG A 29 -7.90 11.11 16.60
N TRP A 30 -6.96 12.01 16.85
CA TRP A 30 -7.05 12.97 17.95
C TRP A 30 -8.28 13.83 17.80
N ASN A 31 -8.56 14.37 16.60
CA ASN A 31 -9.72 15.20 16.32
C ASN A 31 -11.07 14.50 16.59
N PHE A 32 -11.15 13.17 16.44
CA PHE A 32 -12.35 12.39 16.78
C PHE A 32 -12.53 12.14 18.30
N THR A 33 -11.46 12.28 19.08
CA THR A 33 -11.48 12.10 20.55
C THR A 33 -11.59 13.45 21.25
N PHE A 34 -10.82 14.42 20.79
CA PHE A 34 -10.74 15.79 21.29
C PHE A 34 -10.85 16.73 20.08
N SER A 35 -12.02 17.35 19.92
CA SER A 35 -12.32 18.21 18.77
C SER A 35 -11.31 19.35 18.65
N LEU A 36 -10.71 19.50 17.47
CA LEU A 36 -9.77 20.57 17.14
C LEU A 36 -10.41 21.51 16.10
N PRO A 37 -10.86 22.72 16.49
CA PRO A 37 -11.63 23.59 15.59
C PRO A 37 -10.80 24.11 14.40
N PHE A 38 -9.47 24.10 14.50
CA PHE A 38 -8.56 24.55 13.44
C PHE A 38 -8.15 23.44 12.45
N VAL A 39 -8.54 22.18 12.69
CA VAL A 39 -8.18 21.05 11.82
C VAL A 39 -9.31 20.77 10.84
N ASN A 40 -9.10 21.10 9.57
CA ASN A 40 -10.01 20.64 8.52
C ASN A 40 -9.78 19.15 8.23
N TYR A 41 -10.69 18.31 8.71
CA TYR A 41 -10.61 16.85 8.57
C TYR A 41 -10.34 16.39 7.13
N HIS A 42 -11.08 16.93 6.16
CA HIS A 42 -10.93 16.51 4.76
C HIS A 42 -9.56 16.86 4.20
N HIS A 43 -9.05 18.06 4.49
CA HIS A 43 -7.74 18.52 4.01
C HIS A 43 -6.60 17.65 4.55
N PHE A 44 -6.60 17.37 5.86
CA PHE A 44 -5.60 16.51 6.48
C PHE A 44 -5.74 15.06 6.01
N LEU A 45 -6.96 14.57 5.79
CA LEU A 45 -7.20 13.23 5.22
C LEU A 45 -6.65 13.11 3.79
N GLN A 46 -6.77 14.15 2.96
CA GLN A 46 -6.15 14.17 1.63
C GLN A 46 -4.63 14.05 1.74
N SER A 47 -4.02 14.86 2.59
CA SER A 47 -2.57 14.82 2.79
C SER A 47 -2.10 13.46 3.31
N HIS A 48 -2.73 12.95 4.36
CA HIS A 48 -2.44 11.64 4.94
C HIS A 48 -2.51 10.52 3.89
N SER A 49 -3.61 10.42 3.15
CA SER A 49 -3.79 9.34 2.18
C SER A 49 -2.80 9.42 1.00
N HIS A 50 -2.58 10.61 0.44
CA HIS A 50 -1.65 10.79 -0.68
C HIS A 50 -0.20 10.53 -0.26
N VAL A 51 0.22 11.03 0.91
CA VAL A 51 1.59 10.80 1.38
C VAL A 51 1.79 9.36 1.84
N ALA A 52 0.79 8.69 2.41
CA ALA A 52 0.88 7.26 2.73
C ALA A 52 1.07 6.38 1.48
N PHE A 53 0.31 6.61 0.41
CA PHE A 53 0.46 5.83 -0.81
C PHE A 53 1.66 6.26 -1.65
N LEU A 54 1.81 7.56 -1.92
CA LEU A 54 2.80 8.08 -2.86
C LEU A 54 4.15 8.35 -2.18
N GLY A 55 4.13 8.96 -1.00
CA GLY A 55 5.34 9.31 -0.25
C GLY A 55 6.00 8.13 0.42
N TRP A 56 5.23 7.22 1.02
CA TRP A 56 5.76 6.00 1.61
C TRP A 56 5.80 4.86 0.60
N GLY A 57 4.65 4.32 0.20
CA GLY A 57 4.57 3.12 -0.64
C GLY A 57 5.30 3.26 -1.98
N TYR A 58 4.91 4.24 -2.80
CA TYR A 58 5.45 4.41 -4.14
C TYR A 58 6.93 4.78 -4.13
N LEU A 59 7.38 5.77 -3.34
CA LEU A 59 8.81 6.09 -3.28
C LEU A 59 9.68 4.95 -2.76
N ALA A 60 9.22 4.20 -1.74
CA ALA A 60 9.96 3.04 -1.24
C ALA A 60 10.10 1.95 -2.32
N THR A 61 9.01 1.66 -3.03
CA THR A 61 9.01 0.67 -4.12
C THR A 61 9.86 1.11 -5.31
N ILE A 62 9.85 2.39 -5.69
CA ILE A 62 10.77 2.94 -6.71
C ILE A 62 12.23 2.76 -6.30
N GLY A 63 12.58 3.04 -5.03
CA GLY A 63 13.93 2.83 -4.52
C GLY A 63 14.39 1.37 -4.60
N VAL A 64 13.48 0.43 -4.32
CA VAL A 64 13.75 -1.01 -4.45
C VAL A 64 13.88 -1.44 -5.91
N LEU A 65 13.03 -0.95 -6.81
CA LEU A 65 13.09 -1.22 -8.25
C LEU A 65 14.45 -0.82 -8.84
N LEU A 66 14.88 0.42 -8.59
CA LEU A 66 16.13 0.96 -9.13
C LEU A 66 17.37 0.21 -8.61
N SER A 67 17.31 -0.31 -7.39
CA SER A 67 18.44 -1.01 -6.77
C SER A 67 18.51 -2.49 -7.14
N ASN A 68 17.41 -3.12 -7.59
CA ASN A 68 17.32 -4.57 -7.77
C ASN A 68 16.90 -5.06 -9.15
N PHE A 69 16.25 -4.22 -9.96
CA PHE A 69 15.70 -4.59 -11.27
C PHE A 69 16.29 -3.78 -12.43
N VAL A 70 16.93 -2.64 -12.14
CA VAL A 70 17.55 -1.78 -13.15
C VAL A 70 19.08 -1.92 -13.10
N ALA A 71 19.68 -2.15 -14.27
CA ALA A 71 21.14 -2.26 -14.41
C ALA A 71 21.85 -0.96 -14.01
N VAL A 72 23.10 -1.07 -13.55
CA VAL A 72 23.85 0.07 -12.99
C VAL A 72 24.05 1.20 -14.00
N ASN A 73 24.32 0.86 -15.26
CA ASN A 73 24.54 1.85 -16.32
C ASN A 73 23.22 2.52 -16.73
N ALA A 74 22.10 1.78 -16.66
CA ALA A 74 20.79 2.31 -17.02
C ALA A 74 20.29 3.33 -15.98
N LYS A 75 20.48 3.06 -14.68
CA LYS A 75 20.04 3.96 -13.59
C LYS A 75 20.87 5.25 -13.46
N GLN A 76 22.07 5.30 -14.06
CA GLN A 76 22.92 6.50 -14.08
C GLN A 76 22.43 7.61 -15.00
N LYS A 77 21.45 7.33 -15.85
CA LYS A 77 20.91 8.32 -16.79
C LYS A 77 20.26 9.48 -16.04
N LYS A 78 20.61 10.71 -16.44
CA LYS A 78 20.14 11.97 -15.84
C LYS A 78 18.62 12.01 -15.65
N ILE A 79 17.87 11.42 -16.59
CA ILE A 79 16.40 11.33 -16.54
C ILE A 79 15.87 10.71 -15.24
N TYR A 80 16.50 9.67 -14.70
CA TYR A 80 16.06 9.06 -13.45
C TYR A 80 16.20 10.03 -12.28
N LYS A 81 17.36 10.69 -12.15
CA LYS A 81 17.61 11.65 -11.08
C LYS A 81 16.64 12.83 -11.15
N THR A 82 16.45 13.40 -12.34
CA THR A 82 15.53 14.53 -12.55
C THR A 82 14.09 14.18 -12.23
N VAL A 83 13.59 13.06 -12.77
CA VAL A 83 12.18 12.67 -12.58
C VAL A 83 11.90 12.25 -11.13
N ILE A 84 12.82 11.55 -10.48
CA ILE A 84 12.69 11.21 -9.05
C ILE A 84 12.69 12.47 -8.19
N LEU A 85 13.56 13.44 -8.49
CA LEU A 85 13.58 14.72 -7.78
C LEU A 85 12.23 15.44 -7.92
N ILE A 86 11.68 15.55 -9.13
CA ILE A 86 10.37 16.15 -9.38
C ILE A 86 9.29 15.44 -8.56
N ILE A 87 9.27 14.11 -8.56
CA ILE A 87 8.30 13.31 -7.81
C ILE A 87 8.42 13.57 -6.30
N VAL A 88 9.63 13.54 -5.75
CA VAL A 88 9.88 13.79 -4.32
C VAL A 88 9.44 15.19 -3.93
N VAL A 89 9.81 16.21 -4.71
CA VAL A 89 9.41 17.60 -4.47
C VAL A 89 7.89 17.75 -4.54
N ALA A 90 7.25 17.19 -5.56
CA ALA A 90 5.80 17.25 -5.70
C ALA A 90 5.07 16.62 -4.51
N ILE A 91 5.50 15.44 -4.05
CA ILE A 91 4.90 14.78 -2.88
C ILE A 91 5.13 15.57 -1.60
N SER A 92 6.34 16.07 -1.38
CA SER A 92 6.66 16.89 -0.20
C SER A 92 5.84 18.19 -0.16
N LEU A 93 5.63 18.83 -1.32
CA LEU A 93 4.76 19.99 -1.41
C LEU A 93 3.27 19.62 -1.25
N MET A 94 2.85 18.43 -1.68
CA MET A 94 1.49 17.92 -1.42
C MET A 94 1.25 17.72 0.08
N LEU A 95 2.24 17.25 0.84
CA LEU A 95 2.16 17.11 2.30
C LEU A 95 1.69 18.43 2.97
N ILE A 96 2.20 19.57 2.49
CA ILE A 96 1.95 20.91 3.05
C ILE A 96 0.74 21.58 2.41
N SER A 97 0.58 21.47 1.09
CA SER A 97 -0.48 22.17 0.36
C SER A 97 -1.88 21.65 0.68
N PHE A 98 -2.04 20.33 0.89
CA PHE A 98 -3.35 19.76 1.20
C PHE A 98 -3.92 20.27 2.54
N PRO A 99 -3.17 20.28 3.67
CA PRO A 99 -3.66 20.87 4.91
C PRO A 99 -4.04 22.36 4.77
N LEU A 100 -3.24 23.13 4.02
CA LEU A 100 -3.46 24.58 3.85
C LEU A 100 -4.64 24.91 2.94
N GLY A 101 -4.83 24.16 1.85
CA GLY A 101 -5.72 24.55 0.76
C GLY A 101 -6.70 23.49 0.27
N GLY A 102 -6.56 22.23 0.67
CA GLY A 102 -7.34 21.12 0.10
C GLY A 102 -7.08 20.95 -1.40
N TYR A 103 -8.10 20.49 -2.15
CA TYR A 103 -8.04 20.35 -3.61
C TYR A 103 -8.19 21.69 -4.34
N LYS A 104 -7.29 22.64 -4.08
CA LYS A 104 -7.17 23.89 -4.83
C LYS A 104 -6.14 23.77 -5.95
N LEU A 105 -6.07 24.80 -6.80
CA LEU A 105 -5.21 24.86 -7.98
C LEU A 105 -3.78 24.38 -7.69
N PHE A 106 -3.15 24.86 -6.62
CA PHE A 106 -1.77 24.47 -6.29
C PHE A 106 -1.61 22.95 -6.06
N SER A 107 -2.47 22.34 -5.24
CA SER A 107 -2.44 20.89 -5.00
C SER A 107 -2.77 20.07 -6.25
N ILE A 108 -3.67 20.57 -7.11
CA ILE A 108 -4.01 19.93 -8.40
C ILE A 108 -2.82 19.99 -9.37
N VAL A 109 -2.12 21.13 -9.44
CA VAL A 109 -0.90 21.27 -10.25
C VAL A 109 0.18 20.30 -9.75
N LEU A 110 0.40 20.20 -8.43
CA LEU A 110 1.36 19.27 -7.86
C LEU A 110 1.02 17.80 -8.17
N LEU A 111 -0.25 17.41 -8.09
CA LEU A 111 -0.73 16.08 -8.50
C LEU A 111 -0.48 15.82 -9.99
N SER A 112 -0.71 16.82 -10.85
CA SER A 112 -0.51 16.73 -12.29
C SER A 112 0.97 16.59 -12.65
N VAL A 113 1.83 17.38 -12.01
CA VAL A 113 3.30 17.30 -12.14
C VAL A 113 3.79 15.92 -11.67
N PHE A 114 3.29 15.42 -10.54
CA PHE A 114 3.59 14.07 -10.06
C PHE A 114 3.17 13.01 -11.09
N GLY A 115 1.96 13.09 -11.63
CA GLY A 115 1.43 12.13 -12.62
C GLY A 115 2.24 12.10 -13.92
N LEU A 116 2.59 13.26 -14.49
CA LEU A 116 3.42 13.32 -15.68
C LEU A 116 4.83 12.76 -15.42
N ALA A 117 5.45 13.14 -14.30
CA ALA A 117 6.76 12.64 -13.92
C ALA A 117 6.74 11.12 -13.69
N SER A 118 5.69 10.59 -13.04
CA SER A 118 5.56 9.16 -12.81
C SER A 118 5.35 8.36 -14.09
N TYR A 119 4.75 8.93 -15.14
CA TYR A 119 4.63 8.30 -16.46
C TYR A 119 5.97 8.16 -17.15
N VAL A 120 6.76 9.23 -17.15
CA VAL A 120 8.12 9.20 -17.69
C VAL A 120 8.96 8.16 -16.95
N LEU A 121 8.86 8.10 -15.61
CA LEU A 121 9.56 7.10 -14.81
C LEU A 121 9.10 5.68 -15.13
N SER A 122 7.79 5.45 -15.21
CA SER A 122 7.20 4.13 -15.49
C SER A 122 7.62 3.60 -16.85
N TYR A 123 7.54 4.43 -17.90
CA TYR A 123 8.02 4.09 -19.23
C TYR A 123 9.51 3.73 -19.23
N ARG A 124 10.33 4.53 -18.54
CA ARG A 124 11.78 4.31 -18.45
C ARG A 124 12.10 2.99 -17.73
N LEU A 125 11.42 2.70 -16.62
CA LEU A 125 11.55 1.46 -15.87
C LEU A 125 11.17 0.25 -16.73
N LEU A 126 10.03 0.28 -17.42
CA LEU A 126 9.59 -0.80 -18.30
C LEU A 126 10.62 -1.11 -19.40
N LYS A 127 11.24 -0.06 -19.98
CA LYS A 127 12.29 -0.21 -21.00
C LYS A 127 13.57 -0.82 -20.45
N ASP A 128 13.99 -0.45 -19.24
CA ASP A 128 15.27 -0.84 -18.65
C ASP A 128 15.23 -2.13 -17.83
N ILE A 129 14.06 -2.55 -17.34
CA ILE A 129 13.90 -3.81 -16.60
C ILE A 129 13.95 -4.98 -17.59
N LYS A 130 14.98 -5.81 -17.47
CA LYS A 130 15.24 -6.97 -18.33
C LYS A 130 14.98 -8.29 -17.60
N GLY A 131 14.83 -9.36 -18.39
CA GLY A 131 14.55 -10.72 -17.91
C GLY A 131 13.07 -11.09 -17.93
N ASN A 132 12.82 -12.38 -17.76
CA ASN A 132 11.49 -13.00 -17.89
C ASN A 132 11.13 -13.90 -16.69
N SER A 133 11.83 -13.78 -15.56
CA SER A 133 11.44 -14.51 -14.34
C SER A 133 10.09 -14.01 -13.83
N VAL A 134 9.41 -14.82 -13.02
CA VAL A 134 8.10 -14.44 -12.45
C VAL A 134 8.20 -13.16 -11.62
N ALA A 135 9.30 -12.97 -10.89
CA ALA A 135 9.57 -11.71 -10.19
C ALA A 135 9.54 -10.51 -11.15
N VAL A 136 10.17 -10.62 -12.31
CA VAL A 136 10.19 -9.54 -13.33
C VAL A 136 8.81 -9.33 -13.96
N LYS A 137 8.07 -10.41 -14.24
CA LYS A 137 6.68 -10.32 -14.74
C LYS A 137 5.79 -9.56 -13.76
N LEU A 138 5.83 -9.93 -12.48
CA LEU A 138 5.12 -9.24 -11.40
C LEU A 138 5.45 -7.74 -11.39
N ILE A 139 6.73 -7.38 -11.45
CA ILE A 139 7.14 -5.96 -11.52
C ILE A 139 6.57 -5.25 -12.74
N LYS A 140 6.72 -5.80 -13.94
CA LYS A 140 6.26 -5.15 -15.18
C LYS A 140 4.75 -4.95 -15.19
N TYR A 141 4.00 -5.98 -14.82
CA TYR A 141 2.54 -5.89 -14.70
C TYR A 141 2.11 -4.93 -13.60
N GLY A 142 2.80 -4.90 -12.46
CA GLY A 142 2.58 -3.89 -11.44
C GLY A 142 2.70 -2.47 -12.01
N ILE A 143 3.75 -2.17 -12.78
CA ILE A 143 3.92 -0.85 -13.42
C ILE A 143 2.81 -0.58 -14.44
N TYR A 144 2.38 -1.56 -15.23
CA TYR A 144 1.22 -1.39 -16.13
C TYR A 144 -0.07 -1.07 -15.34
N TYR A 145 -0.30 -1.74 -14.21
CA TYR A 145 -1.44 -1.42 -13.35
C TYR A 145 -1.34 -0.04 -12.69
N TYR A 146 -0.14 0.45 -12.40
CA TYR A 146 0.05 1.83 -11.95
C TYR A 146 -0.36 2.84 -13.03
N ILE A 147 0.09 2.62 -14.27
CA ILE A 147 -0.30 3.47 -15.41
C ILE A 147 -1.82 3.42 -15.58
N LEU A 148 -2.43 2.23 -15.57
CA LEU A 148 -3.88 2.07 -15.66
C LEU A 148 -4.62 2.80 -14.52
N SER A 149 -4.18 2.61 -13.28
CA SER A 149 -4.73 3.28 -12.09
C SER A 149 -4.73 4.79 -12.24
N SER A 150 -3.58 5.36 -12.58
CA SER A 150 -3.40 6.81 -12.69
C SER A 150 -4.11 7.44 -13.89
N LEU A 151 -4.43 6.68 -14.94
CA LEU A 151 -5.30 7.22 -16.01
C LEU A 151 -6.66 7.65 -15.47
N ALA A 152 -7.17 6.98 -14.43
CA ALA A 152 -8.41 7.36 -13.78
C ALA A 152 -8.34 8.72 -13.08
N THR A 153 -7.16 9.23 -12.69
CA THR A 153 -7.09 10.58 -12.08
C THR A 153 -7.34 11.68 -13.10
N TRP A 154 -6.96 11.48 -14.37
CA TRP A 154 -7.28 12.41 -15.46
C TRP A 154 -8.76 12.35 -15.82
N PHE A 155 -9.31 11.13 -15.89
CA PHE A 155 -10.74 10.94 -16.10
C PHE A 155 -11.57 11.57 -14.98
N LEU A 156 -11.14 11.44 -13.73
CA LEU A 156 -11.80 12.03 -12.55
C LEU A 156 -11.94 13.55 -12.68
N ALA A 157 -10.90 14.24 -13.16
CA ALA A 157 -10.95 15.68 -13.37
C ALA A 157 -12.06 16.06 -14.36
N GLY A 158 -12.20 15.31 -15.46
CA GLY A 158 -13.28 15.49 -16.43
C GLY A 158 -14.66 15.19 -15.84
N VAL A 159 -14.81 14.10 -15.07
CA VAL A 159 -16.08 13.71 -14.43
C VAL A 159 -16.55 14.77 -13.44
N VAL A 160 -15.65 15.31 -12.60
CA VAL A 160 -16.02 16.36 -11.63
C VAL A 160 -16.56 17.61 -12.33
N VAL A 161 -15.92 18.03 -13.42
CA VAL A 161 -16.30 19.25 -14.15
C VAL A 161 -17.59 19.05 -14.93
N THR A 162 -17.80 17.87 -15.53
CA THR A 162 -18.94 17.62 -16.41
C THR A 162 -20.18 17.09 -15.69
N GLN A 163 -20.01 16.29 -14.63
CA GLN A 163 -21.09 15.55 -13.96
C GLN A 163 -21.13 15.79 -12.45
N GLY A 164 -20.12 16.45 -11.86
CA GLY A 164 -20.04 16.63 -10.41
C GLY A 164 -19.71 15.33 -9.65
N LYS A 165 -20.13 15.24 -8.39
CA LYS A 165 -19.82 14.12 -7.48
C LYS A 165 -20.90 13.03 -7.52
N THR A 166 -21.11 12.43 -8.69
CA THR A 166 -22.07 11.33 -8.92
C THR A 166 -21.47 9.95 -8.60
N ASP A 167 -22.21 8.87 -8.86
CA ASP A 167 -21.69 7.51 -8.75
C ASP A 167 -20.47 7.28 -9.64
N LEU A 168 -20.43 7.88 -10.83
CA LEU A 168 -19.28 7.81 -11.72
C LEU A 168 -18.02 8.43 -11.09
N TYR A 169 -18.17 9.53 -10.36
CA TYR A 169 -17.07 10.15 -9.62
C TYR A 169 -16.47 9.19 -8.59
N HIS A 170 -17.32 8.57 -7.76
CA HIS A 170 -16.88 7.62 -6.75
C HIS A 170 -16.32 6.32 -7.36
N ASN A 171 -16.95 5.80 -8.40
CA ASN A 171 -16.46 4.62 -9.13
C ASN A 171 -15.09 4.87 -9.77
N THR A 172 -14.83 6.10 -10.24
CA THR A 172 -13.52 6.49 -10.77
C THR A 172 -12.45 6.53 -9.68
N ILE A 173 -12.77 7.05 -8.48
CA ILE A 173 -11.87 6.97 -7.32
C ILE A 173 -11.58 5.52 -6.95
N TYR A 174 -12.61 4.67 -6.94
CA TYR A 174 -12.43 3.24 -6.66
C TYR A 174 -11.62 2.52 -7.74
N PHE A 175 -11.72 2.93 -9.00
CA PHE A 175 -10.89 2.41 -10.08
C PHE A 175 -9.42 2.75 -9.84
N TYR A 176 -9.14 4.04 -9.56
CA TYR A 176 -7.79 4.49 -9.21
C TYR A 176 -7.23 3.66 -8.05
N LEU A 177 -7.96 3.58 -6.94
CA LEU A 177 -7.50 2.86 -5.76
C LEU A 177 -7.32 1.37 -6.04
N HIS A 178 -8.28 0.70 -6.68
CA HIS A 178 -8.20 -0.73 -6.99
C HIS A 178 -6.92 -1.09 -7.74
N PHE A 179 -6.65 -0.43 -8.87
CA PHE A 179 -5.46 -0.74 -9.65
C PHE A 179 -4.17 -0.24 -8.98
N LEU A 180 -4.24 0.75 -8.09
CA LEU A 180 -3.08 1.17 -7.30
C LEU A 180 -2.71 0.11 -6.27
N TYR A 181 -3.67 -0.30 -5.42
CA TYR A 181 -3.36 -1.17 -4.30
C TYR A 181 -3.44 -2.66 -4.64
N ASN A 182 -4.46 -3.12 -5.38
CA ASN A 182 -4.56 -4.51 -5.84
C ASN A 182 -3.71 -4.82 -7.07
N GLY A 183 -3.44 -3.81 -7.90
CA GLY A 183 -2.60 -3.93 -9.09
C GLY A 183 -1.14 -3.61 -8.78
N TYR A 184 -0.78 -2.33 -8.71
CA TYR A 184 0.62 -1.93 -8.53
C TYR A 184 1.26 -2.51 -7.27
N PHE A 185 0.72 -2.22 -6.08
CA PHE A 185 1.40 -2.59 -4.83
C PHE A 185 1.46 -4.10 -4.60
N VAL A 186 0.36 -4.84 -4.75
CA VAL A 186 0.38 -6.31 -4.59
C VAL A 186 1.41 -6.95 -5.53
N PHE A 187 1.41 -6.58 -6.81
CA PHE A 187 2.32 -7.18 -7.79
C PHE A 187 3.76 -6.80 -7.50
N VAL A 188 4.05 -5.53 -7.25
CA VAL A 188 5.41 -5.06 -7.03
C VAL A 188 6.01 -5.66 -5.74
N LEU A 189 5.23 -5.73 -4.66
CA LEU A 189 5.69 -6.30 -3.39
C LEU A 189 5.98 -7.80 -3.48
N PHE A 190 5.12 -8.58 -4.15
CA PHE A 190 5.43 -9.99 -4.38
C PHE A 190 6.57 -10.18 -5.39
N GLY A 191 6.69 -9.31 -6.39
CA GLY A 191 7.84 -9.29 -7.29
C GLY A 191 9.16 -9.09 -6.53
N PHE A 192 9.17 -8.20 -5.52
CA PHE A 192 10.33 -8.01 -4.64
C PHE A 192 10.60 -9.24 -3.75
N LEU A 193 9.56 -9.81 -3.15
CA LEU A 193 9.71 -11.02 -2.32
C LEU A 193 10.30 -12.18 -3.14
N PHE A 194 9.80 -12.40 -4.35
CA PHE A 194 10.31 -13.44 -5.24
C PHE A 194 11.74 -13.13 -5.67
N LYS A 195 12.07 -11.86 -5.91
CA LYS A 195 13.45 -11.46 -6.19
C LYS A 195 14.40 -11.73 -5.03
N ILE A 196 13.94 -11.57 -3.79
CA ILE A 196 14.71 -11.92 -2.60
C ILE A 196 14.96 -13.43 -2.55
N PHE A 197 13.94 -14.25 -2.82
CA PHE A 197 14.09 -15.71 -2.89
C PHE A 197 15.08 -16.13 -3.99
N GLU A 198 14.99 -15.54 -5.19
CA GLU A 198 15.96 -15.75 -6.28
C GLU A 198 17.39 -15.41 -5.84
N LYS A 199 17.60 -14.25 -5.22
CA LYS A 199 18.93 -13.80 -4.76
C LYS A 199 19.51 -14.68 -3.66
N GLN A 200 18.66 -15.25 -2.82
CA GLN A 200 19.06 -16.17 -1.76
C GLN A 200 19.16 -17.63 -2.25
N LYS A 201 18.99 -17.86 -3.56
CA LYS A 201 19.03 -19.19 -4.19
C LYS A 201 18.05 -20.18 -3.52
N ILE A 202 16.90 -19.69 -3.07
CA ILE A 202 15.83 -20.51 -2.50
C ILE A 202 15.20 -21.33 -3.61
N THR A 203 15.13 -22.63 -3.41
CA THR A 203 14.61 -23.58 -4.40
C THR A 203 13.08 -23.60 -4.30
N ILE A 204 12.41 -23.06 -5.33
CA ILE A 204 10.96 -22.96 -5.41
C ILE A 204 10.52 -23.43 -6.79
N SER A 205 9.47 -24.24 -6.85
CA SER A 205 8.92 -24.72 -8.13
C SER A 205 8.52 -23.55 -9.04
N LYS A 206 9.08 -23.53 -10.25
CA LYS A 206 8.75 -22.55 -11.29
C LYS A 206 7.25 -22.60 -11.66
N LYS A 207 6.67 -23.80 -11.71
CA LYS A 207 5.23 -23.99 -11.99
C LYS A 207 4.35 -23.32 -10.94
N LEU A 208 4.71 -23.41 -9.66
CA LEU A 208 3.97 -22.72 -8.60
C LEU A 208 4.05 -21.20 -8.75
N GLN A 209 5.24 -20.66 -9.04
CA GLN A 209 5.42 -19.23 -9.26
C GLN A 209 4.62 -18.72 -10.46
N GLU A 210 4.66 -19.44 -11.59
CA GLU A 210 3.90 -19.08 -12.79
C GLU A 210 2.39 -19.13 -12.53
N ASN A 211 1.90 -20.17 -11.86
CA ASN A 211 0.48 -20.26 -11.48
C ASN A 211 0.07 -19.10 -10.56
N PHE A 212 0.85 -18.79 -9.52
CA PHE A 212 0.61 -17.63 -8.66
C PHE A 212 0.43 -16.36 -9.48
N PHE A 213 1.33 -16.09 -10.42
CA PHE A 213 1.29 -14.91 -11.29
C PHE A 213 0.08 -14.93 -12.21
N ILE A 214 -0.22 -16.03 -12.89
CA ILE A 214 -1.34 -16.13 -13.83
C ILE A 214 -2.67 -15.87 -13.13
N TYR A 215 -2.95 -16.57 -12.03
CA TYR A 215 -4.21 -16.39 -11.30
C TYR A 215 -4.33 -14.97 -10.72
N LEU A 216 -3.24 -14.40 -10.20
CA LEU A 216 -3.25 -13.02 -9.72
C LEU A 216 -3.55 -12.03 -10.84
N ASN A 217 -2.91 -12.22 -11.99
CA ASN A 217 -3.02 -11.33 -13.14
C ASN A 217 -4.40 -11.36 -13.79
N VAL A 218 -4.91 -12.57 -14.05
CA VAL A 218 -6.25 -12.75 -14.63
C VAL A 218 -7.33 -12.22 -13.68
N ALA A 219 -7.14 -12.35 -12.37
CA ALA A 219 -8.11 -11.83 -11.40
C ALA A 219 -8.10 -10.29 -11.27
N CYS A 220 -6.97 -9.63 -11.52
CA CYS A 220 -6.78 -8.22 -11.14
C CYS A 220 -7.78 -7.29 -11.83
N ILE A 221 -7.95 -7.41 -13.15
CA ILE A 221 -8.88 -6.57 -13.91
C ILE A 221 -10.35 -6.80 -13.50
N PRO A 222 -10.91 -8.03 -13.58
CA PRO A 222 -12.32 -8.26 -13.25
C PRO A 222 -12.62 -8.00 -11.77
N ALA A 223 -11.64 -8.08 -10.86
CA ALA A 223 -11.82 -7.76 -9.45
C ALA A 223 -12.21 -6.29 -9.20
N TYR A 224 -12.06 -5.38 -10.17
CA TYR A 224 -12.60 -4.02 -10.05
C TYR A 224 -14.12 -4.04 -9.85
N ALA A 225 -14.82 -5.05 -10.39
CA ALA A 225 -16.26 -5.20 -10.22
C ALA A 225 -16.67 -5.17 -8.72
N LEU A 226 -15.87 -5.79 -7.84
CA LEU A 226 -16.09 -5.77 -6.38
C LEU A 226 -16.12 -4.36 -5.80
N SER A 227 -15.42 -3.40 -6.42
CA SER A 227 -15.31 -2.02 -5.96
C SER A 227 -16.48 -1.12 -6.42
N ILE A 228 -17.33 -1.61 -7.32
CA ILE A 228 -18.47 -0.84 -7.86
C ILE A 228 -19.84 -1.44 -7.50
N LEU A 229 -19.88 -2.59 -6.82
CA LEU A 229 -21.13 -3.25 -6.40
C LEU A 229 -22.05 -2.38 -5.52
N TRP A 230 -21.51 -1.30 -4.94
CA TRP A 230 -22.27 -0.34 -4.16
C TRP A 230 -23.16 0.60 -4.99
N SER A 231 -22.84 0.79 -6.28
CA SER A 231 -23.45 1.80 -7.16
C SER A 231 -24.68 1.29 -7.93
N GLY A 232 -25.38 0.28 -7.41
CA GLY A 232 -26.60 -0.24 -8.04
C GLY A 232 -26.39 -0.93 -9.40
N VAL A 233 -25.18 -1.42 -9.66
CA VAL A 233 -24.84 -2.11 -10.92
C VAL A 233 -25.62 -3.42 -11.11
N SER A 234 -25.77 -3.86 -12.37
CA SER A 234 -26.47 -5.11 -12.71
C SER A 234 -25.86 -6.34 -12.04
N SER A 235 -26.67 -7.39 -11.83
CA SER A 235 -26.28 -8.66 -11.21
C SER A 235 -25.04 -9.32 -11.85
N VAL A 236 -24.80 -9.11 -13.15
CA VAL A 236 -23.60 -9.58 -13.86
C VAL A 236 -22.30 -9.18 -13.17
N TYR A 237 -22.23 -7.96 -12.60
CA TYR A 237 -21.01 -7.49 -11.91
C TYR A 237 -20.76 -8.24 -10.60
N TYR A 238 -21.80 -8.73 -9.92
CA TYR A 238 -21.64 -9.59 -8.73
C TYR A 238 -21.01 -10.93 -9.12
N ILE A 239 -21.44 -11.52 -10.25
CA ILE A 239 -20.88 -12.77 -10.77
C ILE A 239 -19.40 -12.57 -11.17
N ILE A 240 -19.10 -11.50 -11.90
CA ILE A 240 -17.72 -11.15 -12.29
C ILE A 240 -16.85 -10.94 -11.05
N GLY A 241 -17.33 -10.17 -10.07
CA GLY A 241 -16.63 -9.90 -8.83
C GLY A 241 -16.36 -11.19 -8.03
N PHE A 242 -17.36 -12.06 -7.90
CA PHE A 242 -17.22 -13.35 -7.24
C PHE A 242 -16.19 -14.23 -7.95
N ALA A 243 -16.29 -14.40 -9.27
CA ALA A 243 -15.35 -15.19 -10.05
C ALA A 243 -13.91 -14.65 -9.90
N ALA A 244 -13.72 -13.33 -9.95
CA ALA A 244 -12.43 -12.70 -9.72
C ALA A 244 -11.87 -12.99 -8.31
N SER A 245 -12.72 -12.95 -7.28
CA SER A 245 -12.31 -13.28 -5.90
C SER A 245 -11.88 -14.75 -5.74
N ILE A 246 -12.52 -15.68 -6.46
CA ILE A 246 -12.11 -17.10 -6.49
C ILE A 246 -10.75 -17.27 -7.19
N LEU A 247 -10.49 -16.54 -8.27
CA LEU A 247 -9.17 -16.55 -8.91
C LEU A 247 -8.09 -15.96 -7.97
N GLN A 248 -8.41 -14.93 -7.18
CA GLN A 248 -7.51 -14.42 -6.13
C GLN A 248 -7.23 -15.49 -5.06
N LEU A 249 -8.24 -16.28 -4.68
CA LEU A 249 -8.08 -17.39 -3.74
C LEU A 249 -7.14 -18.48 -4.29
N PHE A 250 -7.25 -18.83 -5.58
CA PHE A 250 -6.30 -19.75 -6.21
C PHE A 250 -4.88 -19.18 -6.23
N SER A 251 -4.71 -17.90 -6.52
CA SER A 251 -3.41 -17.24 -6.40
C SER A 251 -2.87 -17.35 -4.98
N LEU A 252 -3.68 -17.05 -3.95
CA LEU A 252 -3.28 -17.20 -2.55
C LEU A 252 -2.86 -18.64 -2.21
N PHE A 253 -3.58 -19.64 -2.71
CA PHE A 253 -3.21 -21.05 -2.51
C PHE A 253 -1.81 -21.37 -3.07
N PHE A 254 -1.49 -20.90 -4.29
CA PHE A 254 -0.14 -21.06 -4.84
C PHE A 254 0.92 -20.29 -4.04
N LEU A 255 0.59 -19.08 -3.57
CA LEU A 255 1.48 -18.31 -2.70
C LEU A 255 1.81 -19.06 -1.40
N ILE A 256 0.81 -19.67 -0.75
CA ILE A 256 1.01 -20.47 0.47
C ILE A 256 1.96 -21.65 0.18
N LYS A 257 1.78 -22.34 -0.95
CA LYS A 257 2.69 -23.43 -1.35
C LYS A 257 4.13 -22.93 -1.59
N ILE A 258 4.29 -21.79 -2.26
CA ILE A 258 5.59 -21.14 -2.49
C ILE A 258 6.27 -20.81 -1.17
N VAL A 259 5.54 -20.18 -0.25
CA VAL A 259 6.07 -19.79 1.06
C VAL A 259 6.44 -21.01 1.90
N ARG A 260 5.63 -22.08 1.87
CA ARG A 260 5.95 -23.35 2.54
C ARG A 260 7.25 -23.97 2.02
N GLN A 261 7.53 -23.90 0.71
CA GLN A 261 8.82 -24.32 0.16
C GLN A 261 9.97 -23.42 0.60
N ALA A 262 9.72 -22.10 0.69
CA ALA A 262 10.75 -21.13 1.05
C ALA A 262 11.15 -21.21 2.53
N ILE A 263 10.19 -21.23 3.46
CA ILE A 263 10.42 -21.07 4.92
C ILE A 263 11.56 -21.94 5.48
N PRO A 264 11.64 -23.25 5.21
CA PRO A 264 12.72 -24.09 5.74
C PRO A 264 14.12 -23.68 5.27
N GLN A 265 14.22 -23.05 4.11
CA GLN A 265 15.48 -22.61 3.50
C GLN A 265 15.90 -21.20 3.95
N LEU A 266 14.98 -20.42 4.56
CA LEU A 266 15.24 -19.04 4.96
C LEU A 266 16.05 -18.97 6.26
N LYS A 267 17.32 -18.57 6.14
CA LYS A 267 18.20 -18.20 7.27
C LYS A 267 17.88 -16.80 7.81
N TRP A 268 16.60 -16.53 8.08
CA TRP A 268 16.10 -15.24 8.54
C TRP A 268 15.94 -15.23 10.06
N ASN A 269 16.17 -14.06 10.67
CA ASN A 269 15.91 -13.86 12.10
C ASN A 269 14.40 -13.88 12.41
N SER A 270 14.05 -14.01 13.69
CA SER A 270 12.66 -14.13 14.14
C SER A 270 11.80 -12.94 13.73
N ILE A 271 12.34 -11.71 13.77
CA ILE A 271 11.61 -10.50 13.33
C ILE A 271 11.23 -10.55 11.86
N SER A 272 12.13 -11.05 11.00
CA SER A 272 11.84 -11.16 9.56
C SER A 272 10.80 -12.22 9.27
N LYS A 273 10.83 -13.35 10.00
CA LYS A 273 9.81 -14.39 9.91
C LYS A 273 8.46 -13.87 10.42
N LEU A 274 8.46 -13.08 11.50
CA LEU A 274 7.28 -12.40 12.03
C LEU A 274 6.67 -11.45 10.98
N LEU A 275 7.48 -10.57 10.38
CA LEU A 275 7.01 -9.64 9.33
C LEU A 275 6.43 -10.39 8.12
N LEU A 276 7.08 -11.47 7.66
CA LEU A 276 6.57 -12.29 6.56
C LEU A 276 5.21 -12.90 6.92
N ASN A 277 5.11 -13.54 8.09
CA ASN A 277 3.86 -14.17 8.53
C ASN A 277 2.74 -13.15 8.71
N PHE A 278 3.03 -12.02 9.35
CA PHE A 278 2.05 -10.95 9.57
C PHE A 278 1.50 -10.42 8.24
N ALA A 279 2.38 -10.10 7.27
CA ALA A 279 1.95 -9.64 5.95
C ALA A 279 1.15 -10.70 5.19
N LEU A 280 1.53 -11.99 5.27
CA LEU A 280 0.81 -13.07 4.60
C LEU A 280 -0.57 -13.31 5.22
N ILE A 281 -0.70 -13.21 6.55
CA ILE A 281 -2.00 -13.28 7.23
C ILE A 281 -2.87 -12.08 6.81
N ALA A 282 -2.33 -10.86 6.81
CA ALA A 282 -3.06 -9.68 6.37
C ALA A 282 -3.53 -9.79 4.91
N TYR A 283 -2.66 -10.28 4.00
CA TYR A 283 -3.03 -10.53 2.61
C TYR A 283 -4.12 -11.62 2.48
N SER A 284 -4.03 -12.68 3.29
CA SER A 284 -5.05 -13.75 3.30
C SER A 284 -6.41 -13.23 3.77
N LEU A 285 -6.43 -12.49 4.88
CA LEU A 285 -7.64 -11.84 5.40
C LEU A 285 -8.25 -10.89 4.37
N LYS A 286 -7.43 -10.10 3.69
CA LYS A 286 -7.87 -9.24 2.59
C LYS A 286 -8.60 -10.03 1.50
N ILE A 287 -8.07 -11.18 1.06
CA ILE A 287 -8.74 -12.01 0.04
C ILE A 287 -10.06 -12.59 0.57
N CYS A 288 -10.09 -13.07 1.82
CA CYS A 288 -11.33 -13.55 2.44
C CYS A 288 -12.42 -12.46 2.50
N ILE A 289 -12.03 -11.23 2.86
CA ILE A 289 -12.94 -10.09 2.88
C ILE A 289 -13.41 -9.73 1.45
N GLN A 290 -12.55 -9.84 0.44
CA GLN A 290 -12.94 -9.61 -0.95
C GLN A 290 -13.98 -10.63 -1.44
N ILE A 291 -13.82 -11.91 -1.09
CA ILE A 291 -14.83 -12.94 -1.37
C ILE A 291 -16.15 -12.60 -0.67
N ALA A 292 -16.11 -12.25 0.63
CA ALA A 292 -17.30 -11.85 1.38
C ALA A 292 -17.99 -10.62 0.76
N SER A 293 -17.21 -9.66 0.25
CA SER A 293 -17.74 -8.45 -0.40
C SER A 293 -18.42 -8.70 -1.75
N ALA A 294 -18.29 -9.89 -2.33
CA ALA A 294 -19.01 -10.26 -3.55
C ALA A 294 -20.50 -10.55 -3.32
N PHE A 295 -20.94 -10.70 -2.06
CA PHE A 295 -22.34 -11.00 -1.73
C PHE A 295 -23.16 -9.72 -1.50
N PRO A 296 -24.33 -9.54 -2.14
CA PRO A 296 -25.15 -8.32 -2.02
C PRO A 296 -25.48 -7.91 -0.58
N TYR A 297 -25.75 -8.89 0.29
CA TYR A 297 -26.01 -8.65 1.71
C TYR A 297 -24.82 -7.97 2.40
N ILE A 298 -23.60 -8.43 2.13
CA ILE A 298 -22.37 -7.88 2.72
C ILE A 298 -22.08 -6.50 2.14
N VAL A 299 -22.30 -6.27 0.84
CA VAL A 299 -22.17 -4.95 0.21
C VAL A 299 -23.02 -3.92 0.96
N LYS A 300 -24.33 -4.19 1.13
CA LYS A 300 -25.25 -3.28 1.84
C LYS A 300 -24.78 -2.95 3.25
N LYS A 301 -24.31 -3.96 4.00
CA LYS A 301 -23.84 -3.79 5.39
C LYS A 301 -22.50 -3.07 5.47
N SER A 302 -21.58 -3.34 4.54
CA SER A 302 -20.28 -2.68 4.47
C SER A 302 -20.39 -1.18 4.19
N LEU A 303 -21.39 -0.76 3.41
CA LEU A 303 -21.68 0.64 3.14
C LEU A 303 -22.26 1.36 4.36
N ALA A 304 -23.24 0.74 5.03
CA ALA A 304 -23.83 1.29 6.25
C ALA A 304 -22.80 1.46 7.37
N LEU A 305 -21.80 0.58 7.43
CA LEU A 305 -20.74 0.55 8.45
C LEU A 305 -19.36 0.92 7.85
N LYS A 306 -19.36 1.78 6.82
CA LYS A 306 -18.16 2.25 6.11
C LYS A 306 -17.04 2.75 7.03
N PRO A 307 -17.29 3.53 8.11
CA PRO A 307 -16.24 4.00 9.00
C PRO A 307 -15.44 2.89 9.69
N PHE A 308 -15.97 1.66 9.71
CA PHE A 308 -15.38 0.51 10.38
C PHE A 308 -14.83 -0.49 9.36
N PHE A 309 -15.69 -1.03 8.50
CA PHE A 309 -15.31 -2.12 7.60
C PHE A 309 -14.47 -1.65 6.41
N ILE A 310 -14.84 -0.55 5.76
CA ILE A 310 -14.09 -0.05 4.59
C ILE A 310 -12.79 0.62 5.05
N ILE A 311 -12.83 1.41 6.13
CA ILE A 311 -11.62 2.01 6.70
C ILE A 311 -10.68 0.93 7.23
N GLY A 312 -11.18 -0.08 7.96
CA GLY A 312 -10.40 -1.23 8.42
C GLY A 312 -9.78 -1.99 7.25
N TYR A 313 -10.55 -2.32 6.20
CA TYR A 313 -10.01 -2.96 5.00
C TYR A 313 -8.86 -2.16 4.35
N LEU A 314 -8.99 -0.83 4.28
CA LEU A 314 -7.94 0.02 3.73
C LEU A 314 -6.67 0.00 4.60
N HIS A 315 -6.79 0.01 5.93
CA HIS A 315 -5.64 -0.04 6.84
C HIS A 315 -5.02 -1.44 6.91
N LEU A 316 -5.82 -2.51 6.85
CA LEU A 316 -5.36 -3.88 6.68
C LEU A 316 -4.47 -3.99 5.43
N PHE A 317 -4.87 -3.35 4.33
CA PHE A 317 -4.02 -3.28 3.15
C PHE A 317 -2.77 -2.42 3.38
N THR A 318 -2.93 -1.15 3.75
CA THR A 318 -1.83 -0.16 3.73
C THR A 318 -0.81 -0.37 4.83
N LEU A 319 -1.27 -0.69 6.05
CA LEU A 319 -0.41 -0.91 7.20
C LEU A 319 -0.03 -2.38 7.33
N ALA A 320 -1.02 -3.27 7.49
CA ALA A 320 -0.75 -4.66 7.87
C ALA A 320 -0.13 -5.50 6.74
N PHE A 321 -0.48 -5.25 5.48
CA PHE A 321 0.13 -5.91 4.33
C PHE A 321 1.27 -5.07 3.71
N MET A 322 0.96 -3.92 3.12
CA MET A 322 1.90 -3.14 2.31
C MET A 322 3.10 -2.67 3.15
N SER A 323 2.88 -1.99 4.27
CA SER A 323 3.97 -1.41 5.07
C SER A 323 4.81 -2.49 5.75
N VAL A 324 4.18 -3.52 6.31
CA VAL A 324 4.88 -4.65 6.95
C VAL A 324 5.74 -5.41 5.94
N LEU A 325 5.21 -5.72 4.75
CA LEU A 325 5.98 -6.39 3.70
C LEU A 325 7.10 -5.50 3.16
N LEU A 326 6.87 -4.19 3.03
CA LEU A 326 7.93 -3.24 2.70
C LEU A 326 9.04 -3.22 3.74
N PHE A 327 8.74 -3.21 5.03
CA PHE A 327 9.77 -3.27 6.08
C PHE A 327 10.62 -4.53 5.96
N LEU A 328 9.98 -5.69 5.71
CA LEU A 328 10.71 -6.94 5.44
C LEU A 328 11.62 -6.81 4.21
N ILE A 329 11.11 -6.28 3.11
CA ILE A 329 11.85 -6.13 1.85
C ILE A 329 13.05 -5.19 2.04
N LEU A 330 12.83 -4.04 2.67
CA LEU A 330 13.88 -3.06 2.95
C LEU A 330 14.97 -3.64 3.86
N ASP A 331 14.60 -4.46 4.85
CA ASP A 331 15.56 -5.18 5.70
C ASP A 331 16.38 -6.21 4.91
N LYS A 332 15.70 -7.07 4.14
CA LYS A 332 16.36 -8.15 3.38
C LYS A 332 17.28 -7.64 2.28
N LEU A 333 16.99 -6.47 1.74
CA LEU A 333 17.82 -5.79 0.77
C LEU A 333 18.90 -4.90 1.39
N LYS A 334 19.02 -4.89 2.74
CA LYS A 334 19.98 -4.09 3.52
C LYS A 334 19.87 -2.58 3.23
N ILE A 335 18.67 -2.11 2.93
CA ILE A 335 18.34 -0.69 2.71
C ILE A 335 18.01 -0.03 4.05
N VAL A 336 17.26 -0.74 4.90
CA VAL A 336 17.03 -0.47 6.32
C VAL A 336 17.64 -1.64 7.10
N MET A 337 18.15 -1.43 8.32
CA MET A 337 18.72 -2.50 9.13
C MET A 337 17.89 -2.70 10.40
N LEU A 338 17.12 -3.79 10.47
CA LEU A 338 16.31 -4.14 11.64
C LEU A 338 17.09 -5.02 12.64
N LYS A 339 18.38 -4.74 12.81
CA LYS A 339 19.27 -5.56 13.65
C LYS A 339 19.37 -5.08 15.09
N ASN A 340 19.32 -3.77 15.31
CA ASN A 340 19.45 -3.18 16.64
C ASN A 340 18.18 -3.42 17.48
N ASN A 341 18.33 -3.55 18.79
CA ASN A 341 17.22 -3.81 19.72
C ASN A 341 16.15 -2.71 19.65
N ILE A 342 16.56 -1.44 19.50
CA ILE A 342 15.63 -0.30 19.30
C ILE A 342 14.74 -0.53 18.07
N SER A 343 15.31 -0.94 16.93
CA SER A 343 14.51 -1.22 15.73
C SER A 343 13.63 -2.46 15.89
N LYS A 344 14.06 -3.49 16.62
CA LYS A 344 13.22 -4.66 16.88
C LYS A 344 12.00 -4.28 17.73
N ILE A 345 12.24 -3.53 18.81
CA ILE A 345 11.18 -3.02 19.69
C ILE A 345 10.25 -2.09 18.91
N GLY A 346 10.80 -1.18 18.10
CA GLY A 346 10.01 -0.27 17.26
C GLY A 346 9.09 -1.02 16.28
N ILE A 347 9.58 -2.07 15.61
CA ILE A 347 8.73 -2.94 14.77
C ILE A 347 7.64 -3.62 15.59
N ILE A 348 7.97 -4.17 16.76
CA ILE A 348 7.00 -4.87 17.61
C ILE A 348 5.89 -3.91 18.06
N ILE A 349 6.24 -2.72 18.55
CA ILE A 349 5.27 -1.70 18.97
C ILE A 349 4.41 -1.28 17.77
N PHE A 350 5.02 -1.06 16.59
CA PHE A 350 4.27 -0.75 15.37
C PHE A 350 3.27 -1.87 15.02
N LEU A 351 3.69 -3.13 15.03
CA LEU A 351 2.83 -4.27 14.73
C LEU A 351 1.70 -4.45 15.75
N ILE A 352 1.96 -4.22 17.03
CA ILE A 352 0.93 -4.24 18.08
C ILE A 352 -0.10 -3.14 17.81
N GLY A 353 0.36 -1.92 17.52
CA GLY A 353 -0.55 -0.82 17.19
C GLY A 353 -1.42 -1.11 15.96
N VAL A 354 -0.82 -1.65 14.89
CA VAL A 354 -1.56 -2.07 13.68
C VAL A 354 -2.57 -3.16 14.02
N PHE A 355 -2.14 -4.25 14.65
CA PHE A 355 -3.01 -5.37 14.99
C PHE A 355 -4.19 -4.92 15.85
N THR A 356 -3.93 -4.18 16.92
CA THR A 356 -4.98 -3.77 17.86
C THR A 356 -5.94 -2.76 17.24
N THR A 357 -5.46 -1.80 16.43
CA THR A 357 -6.36 -0.86 15.74
C THR A 357 -7.25 -1.55 14.71
N GLU A 358 -6.73 -2.53 13.96
CA GLU A 358 -7.52 -3.36 13.05
C GLU A 358 -8.60 -4.15 13.81
N VAL A 359 -8.23 -4.81 14.91
CA VAL A 359 -9.18 -5.56 15.74
C VAL A 359 -10.27 -4.64 16.27
N ILE A 360 -9.93 -3.45 16.80
CA ILE A 360 -10.90 -2.49 17.30
C ILE A 360 -11.86 -2.03 16.19
N LEU A 361 -11.34 -1.71 14.99
CA LEU A 361 -12.15 -1.27 13.84
C LEU A 361 -13.15 -2.35 13.42
N PHE A 362 -12.67 -3.57 13.18
CA PHE A 362 -13.54 -4.67 12.73
C PHE A 362 -14.50 -5.14 13.83
N LEU A 363 -14.07 -5.17 15.10
CA LEU A 363 -14.93 -5.54 16.22
C LEU A 363 -16.04 -4.52 16.43
N GLN A 364 -15.74 -3.22 16.38
CA GLN A 364 -16.76 -2.16 16.46
C GLN A 364 -17.80 -2.32 15.34
N GLY A 365 -17.35 -2.54 14.10
CA GLY A 365 -18.25 -2.81 12.98
C GLY A 365 -19.10 -4.07 13.19
N TYR A 366 -18.51 -5.14 13.73
CA TYR A 366 -19.22 -6.39 13.98
C TYR A 366 -20.28 -6.27 15.10
N LEU A 367 -19.96 -5.59 16.21
CA LEU A 367 -20.91 -5.35 17.30
C LEU A 367 -22.12 -4.57 16.81
N LEU A 368 -21.89 -3.46 16.09
CA LEU A 368 -22.96 -2.66 15.50
C LEU A 368 -23.75 -3.45 14.45
N PHE A 369 -23.08 -4.29 13.66
CA PHE A 369 -23.74 -5.19 12.70
C PHE A 369 -24.70 -6.18 13.39
N LYS A 370 -24.35 -6.65 14.60
CA LYS A 370 -25.19 -7.55 15.41
C LYS A 370 -26.20 -6.84 16.31
N GLY A 371 -26.23 -5.50 16.32
CA GLY A 371 -27.06 -4.73 17.25
C GLY A 371 -26.63 -4.84 18.71
N LEU A 372 -25.36 -5.20 18.95
CA LEU A 372 -24.76 -5.29 20.29
C LEU A 372 -24.20 -3.94 20.72
N SER A 373 -23.94 -3.79 22.02
CA SER A 373 -23.35 -2.58 22.59
C SER A 373 -21.99 -2.26 21.94
N PRO A 374 -21.73 -0.99 21.57
CA PRO A 374 -20.46 -0.56 20.99
C PRO A 374 -19.32 -0.63 22.02
N ILE A 375 -18.08 -0.60 21.53
CA ILE A 375 -16.89 -0.53 22.38
C ILE A 375 -16.88 0.79 23.14
N VAL A 376 -16.79 0.69 24.48
CA VAL A 376 -16.64 1.85 25.36
C VAL A 376 -15.31 2.55 25.05
N ASN A 377 -15.33 3.88 24.96
CA ASN A 377 -14.14 4.70 24.66
C ASN A 377 -13.44 4.33 23.33
N TYR A 378 -14.18 3.86 22.33
CA TYR A 378 -13.68 3.45 21.01
C TYR A 378 -12.67 4.43 20.38
N ASN A 379 -13.00 5.72 20.31
CA ASN A 379 -12.11 6.73 19.70
C ASN A 379 -10.79 6.89 20.49
N LEU A 380 -10.87 6.87 21.82
CA LEU A 380 -9.70 6.97 22.69
C LEU A 380 -8.78 5.75 22.55
N LEU A 381 -9.34 4.54 22.50
CA LEU A 381 -8.55 3.32 22.27
C LEU A 381 -7.84 3.37 20.92
N LEU A 382 -8.54 3.77 19.86
CA LEU A 382 -7.92 3.95 18.54
C LEU A 382 -6.81 5.01 18.56
N LEU A 383 -6.99 6.10 19.29
CA LEU A 383 -5.97 7.13 19.45
C LEU A 383 -4.71 6.57 20.14
N ILE A 384 -4.87 5.87 21.26
CA ILE A 384 -3.76 5.28 22.03
C ILE A 384 -2.95 4.30 21.17
N PHE A 385 -3.60 3.35 20.51
CA PHE A 385 -2.88 2.37 19.69
C PHE A 385 -2.35 2.97 18.38
N SER A 386 -2.94 4.07 17.88
CA SER A 386 -2.33 4.86 16.80
C SER A 386 -1.08 5.60 17.27
N ALA A 387 -1.06 6.11 18.50
CA ALA A 387 0.14 6.71 19.08
C ALA A 387 1.26 5.67 19.23
N ALA A 388 0.93 4.44 19.64
CA ALA A 388 1.88 3.34 19.66
C ALA A 388 2.50 3.09 18.27
N MET A 389 1.70 3.08 17.19
CA MET A 389 2.23 2.96 15.83
C MET A 389 3.25 4.06 15.50
N VAL A 390 2.92 5.31 15.81
CA VAL A 390 3.79 6.48 15.60
C VAL A 390 5.09 6.37 16.41
N ILE A 391 5.02 5.95 17.67
CA ILE A 391 6.19 5.70 18.53
C ILE A 391 7.08 4.60 17.94
N GLY A 392 6.48 3.49 17.48
CA GLY A 392 7.22 2.41 16.82
C GLY A 392 7.97 2.90 15.58
N LEU A 393 7.34 3.75 14.76
CA LEU A 393 7.97 4.38 13.59
C LEU A 393 9.09 5.35 13.98
N LEU A 394 8.92 6.16 15.02
CA LEU A 394 9.98 7.05 15.53
C LEU A 394 11.23 6.27 15.94
N MET A 395 11.06 5.15 16.64
CA MET A 395 12.19 4.30 17.04
C MET A 395 12.96 3.75 15.83
N LEU A 396 12.24 3.39 14.76
CA LEU A 396 12.84 2.96 13.49
C LEU A 396 13.57 4.10 12.79
N PHE A 397 12.99 5.29 12.82
CA PHE A 397 13.54 6.49 12.20
C PHE A 397 14.85 6.92 12.89
N VAL A 398 14.84 7.09 14.21
CA VAL A 398 16.00 7.54 15.00
C VAL A 398 17.17 6.57 14.90
N ASN A 399 16.92 5.27 14.99
CA ASN A 399 18.00 4.28 14.88
C ASN A 399 18.68 4.29 13.49
N ARG A 400 17.99 4.77 12.45
CA ARG A 400 18.58 4.85 11.12
C ARG A 400 19.63 5.95 10.98
N PHE A 401 19.50 7.05 11.73
CA PHE A 401 20.52 8.09 11.78
C PHE A 401 21.74 7.67 12.61
N ARG A 402 21.52 6.95 13.71
CA ARG A 402 22.60 6.42 14.56
C ARG A 402 23.52 5.37 13.92
N ASN A 403 23.11 4.75 12.80
CA ASN A 403 23.91 3.74 12.08
C ASN A 403 24.52 4.28 10.77
N GLN A 404 24.48 5.61 10.54
CA GLN A 404 25.18 6.27 9.43
C GLN A 404 26.47 6.97 9.86
N GLU A 405 26.66 7.14 11.17
CA GLU A 405 27.96 7.27 11.83
C GLU A 405 28.54 5.86 12.06
#